data_AF-A0A1F9SIX1-F1
#
_entry.id   AF-A0A1F9SIX1-F1
#
_cell.length_a   1.000
_cell.length_b   1.000
_cell.length_c   1.000
_cell.angle_alpha   90.00
_cell.angle_beta   90.00
_cell.angle_gamma   90.00
#
_symmetry.space_group_name_H-M   'P 1'
#
loop_
_entity.id
_entity.type
_entity.pdbx_description
1 polymer ?
#
loop_
_entity_poly.entity_id
_entity_poly.type
_entity_poly.pdbx_seq_one_letter_code
_entity_poly.pdbx_strand_id
1 'polypeptide(L)'
;MEDKNEEPIEDLKDFLRDYVKKEQAKPAPVPPMSKEMRGRLVKAGQLGVILLAAVYVWLSLPDLRRAMSPSKPLRQGTYETDRRADECIRALWGLAAGTADQASAVCPVSKLAYKHSGGGHACPNPEKHGFSSLAFVPGRGVVAIRPGEKRRDR
;
A
#
# COMPACT_ATOMS: atom_id res chain seq x y z
N MET A 1 8.72 39.51 -85.98
CA MET A 1 7.36 39.05 -85.64
C MET A 1 7.57 37.84 -84.75
N GLU A 2 7.67 38.08 -83.45
CA GLU A 2 7.87 37.02 -82.47
C GLU A 2 6.51 36.66 -81.88
N ASP A 3 6.18 35.38 -82.05
CA ASP A 3 4.92 34.75 -81.72
C ASP A 3 4.80 34.62 -80.20
N LYS A 4 3.81 35.30 -79.61
CA LYS A 4 3.56 35.36 -78.15
C LYS A 4 2.34 34.53 -77.74
N ASN A 5 2.07 33.41 -78.41
CA ASN A 5 0.85 32.63 -78.19
C ASN A 5 1.06 31.23 -77.59
N GLU A 6 2.28 30.85 -77.19
CA GLU A 6 2.58 29.49 -76.72
C GLU A 6 2.54 29.30 -75.18
N GLU A 7 2.55 30.38 -74.38
CA GLU A 7 2.69 30.29 -72.91
C GLU A 7 1.50 29.68 -72.12
N PRO A 8 0.20 29.87 -72.47
CA PRO A 8 -0.88 29.49 -71.54
C PRO A 8 -1.13 27.98 -71.42
N ILE A 9 -0.61 27.18 -72.36
CA ILE A 9 -0.84 25.73 -72.39
C ILE A 9 0.21 24.98 -71.56
N GLU A 10 1.42 25.52 -71.44
CA GLU A 10 2.49 24.88 -70.66
C GLU A 10 2.27 25.03 -69.16
N ASP A 11 1.85 26.22 -68.71
CA ASP A 11 1.49 26.48 -67.32
C ASP A 11 0.36 25.55 -66.82
N LEU A 12 -0.61 25.28 -67.69
CA LEU A 12 -1.72 24.37 -67.36
C LEU A 12 -1.24 22.92 -67.21
N LYS A 13 -0.30 22.49 -68.07
CA LYS A 13 0.29 21.14 -68.00
C LYS A 13 1.12 20.96 -66.74
N ASP A 14 1.84 21.99 -66.32
CA ASP A 14 2.65 21.95 -65.11
C ASP A 14 1.79 21.97 -63.85
N PHE A 15 0.74 22.78 -63.82
CA PHE A 15 -0.26 22.74 -62.76
C PHE A 15 -0.92 21.35 -62.63
N LEU A 16 -1.31 20.74 -63.76
CA LEU A 16 -1.90 19.40 -63.79
C LEU A 16 -0.92 18.33 -63.29
N ARG A 17 0.36 18.41 -63.67
CA ARG A 17 1.41 17.50 -63.17
C ARG A 17 1.58 17.60 -61.66
N ASP A 18 1.65 18.81 -61.14
CA ASP A 18 1.77 19.02 -59.69
C ASP A 18 0.53 18.57 -58.93
N TYR A 19 -0.66 18.80 -59.49
CA TYR A 19 -1.91 18.34 -58.88
C TYR A 19 -1.98 16.81 -58.80
N VAL A 20 -1.66 16.11 -59.90
CA VAL A 20 -1.63 14.64 -59.95
C VAL A 20 -0.58 14.07 -59.00
N LYS A 21 0.61 14.67 -58.96
CA LYS A 21 1.69 14.26 -58.05
C LYS A 21 1.27 14.42 -56.58
N LYS A 22 0.52 15.47 -56.26
CA LYS A 22 0.00 15.74 -54.91
C LYS A 22 -1.14 14.80 -54.51
N GLU A 23 -1.99 14.40 -55.44
CA GLU A 23 -3.02 13.38 -55.25
C GLU A 23 -2.38 11.98 -55.06
N GLN A 24 -1.36 11.63 -55.85
CA GLN A 24 -0.67 10.33 -55.76
C GLN A 24 0.26 10.24 -54.53
N ALA A 25 0.79 11.36 -54.04
CA ALA A 25 1.59 11.41 -52.82
C ALA A 25 0.76 11.35 -51.53
N LYS A 26 -0.59 11.41 -51.61
CA LYS A 26 -1.42 11.14 -50.44
C LYS A 26 -1.28 9.65 -50.09
N PRO A 27 -0.77 9.31 -48.90
CA PRO A 27 -0.68 7.91 -48.50
C PRO A 27 -2.07 7.31 -48.54
N ALA A 28 -2.18 6.10 -49.09
CA ALA A 28 -3.45 5.39 -49.21
C ALA A 28 -4.20 5.44 -47.87
N PRO A 29 -5.52 5.72 -47.87
CA PRO A 29 -6.29 5.72 -46.63
C PRO A 29 -6.13 4.35 -45.98
N VAL A 30 -5.64 4.36 -44.73
CA VAL A 30 -5.53 3.16 -43.91
C VAL A 30 -6.86 2.40 -44.00
N PRO A 31 -6.85 1.10 -44.38
CA PRO A 31 -8.09 0.37 -44.58
C PRO A 31 -8.92 0.45 -43.29
N PRO A 32 -10.23 0.76 -43.38
CA PRO A 32 -11.08 0.80 -42.19
C PRO A 32 -11.07 -0.60 -41.57
N MET A 33 -10.53 -0.73 -40.35
CA MET A 33 -10.59 -1.98 -39.61
C MET A 33 -12.03 -2.48 -39.59
N SER A 34 -12.25 -3.75 -39.94
CA SER A 34 -13.60 -4.32 -39.96
C SER A 34 -14.23 -4.18 -38.58
N LYS A 35 -15.52 -3.79 -38.56
CA LYS A 35 -16.26 -3.54 -37.30
C LYS A 35 -16.22 -4.74 -36.36
N GLU A 36 -16.13 -5.96 -36.89
CA GLU A 36 -15.98 -7.19 -36.13
C GLU A 36 -14.63 -7.31 -35.41
N MET A 37 -13.53 -6.97 -36.09
CA MET A 37 -12.19 -7.01 -35.50
C MET A 37 -12.06 -5.98 -34.38
N ARG A 38 -12.69 -4.82 -34.55
CA ARG A 38 -12.75 -3.75 -33.54
C ARG A 38 -13.48 -4.23 -32.27
N GLY A 39 -14.58 -4.96 -32.41
CA GLY A 39 -15.32 -5.54 -31.28
C GLY A 39 -14.52 -6.61 -30.52
N ARG A 40 -13.77 -7.47 -31.23
CA ARG A 40 -12.89 -8.46 -30.60
C ARG A 40 -11.72 -7.80 -29.87
N LEU A 41 -11.15 -6.73 -30.44
CA LEU A 41 -10.06 -5.98 -29.81
C LEU A 41 -10.52 -5.29 -28.52
N VAL A 42 -11.72 -4.70 -28.52
CA VAL A 42 -12.33 -4.08 -27.33
C VAL A 42 -12.58 -5.13 -26.25
N LYS A 43 -13.14 -6.29 -26.60
CA LYS A 43 -13.36 -7.40 -25.65
C LYS A 43 -12.04 -7.93 -25.10
N ALA A 44 -11.01 -8.08 -25.92
CA ALA A 44 -9.68 -8.52 -25.49
C ALA A 44 -9.04 -7.50 -24.54
N GLY A 45 -9.15 -6.20 -24.84
CA GLY A 45 -8.69 -5.14 -23.94
C GLY A 45 -9.43 -5.15 -22.60
N GLN A 46 -10.75 -5.30 -22.62
CA GLN A 46 -11.57 -5.40 -21.40
C GLN A 46 -11.17 -6.63 -20.56
N LEU A 47 -10.98 -7.79 -21.19
CA LEU A 47 -10.48 -9.00 -20.53
C LEU A 47 -9.09 -8.78 -19.92
N GLY A 48 -8.20 -8.09 -20.64
CA GLY A 48 -6.87 -7.74 -20.15
C GLY A 48 -6.92 -6.86 -18.88
N VAL A 49 -7.78 -5.83 -18.88
CA VAL A 49 -7.97 -4.95 -17.70
C VAL A 49 -8.54 -5.74 -16.52
N ILE A 50 -9.53 -6.60 -16.76
CA ILE A 50 -10.12 -7.43 -15.70
C ILE A 50 -9.08 -8.39 -15.11
N LEU A 51 -8.28 -9.05 -15.96
CA LEU A 51 -7.20 -9.93 -15.51
C LEU A 51 -6.14 -9.18 -14.70
N LEU A 52 -5.73 -8.00 -15.17
CA LEU A 52 -4.75 -7.17 -14.47
C LEU A 52 -5.27 -6.75 -13.08
N ALA A 53 -6.53 -6.34 -12.98
CA ALA A 53 -7.17 -5.99 -11.72
C ALA A 53 -7.26 -7.20 -10.77
N ALA A 54 -7.62 -8.38 -11.29
CA ALA A 54 -7.68 -9.60 -10.50
C ALA A 54 -6.30 -9.99 -9.95
N VAL A 55 -5.25 -9.90 -10.76
CA VAL A 55 -3.86 -10.14 -10.33
C VAL A 55 -3.45 -9.14 -9.27
N TYR A 56 -3.76 -7.85 -9.44
CA TYR A 56 -3.47 -6.81 -8.46
C TYR A 56 -4.15 -7.08 -7.10
N VAL A 57 -5.43 -7.45 -7.11
CA VAL A 57 -6.16 -7.82 -5.89
C VAL A 57 -5.55 -9.07 -5.25
N TRP A 58 -5.16 -10.07 -6.05
CA TRP A 58 -4.50 -11.29 -5.56
C TRP A 58 -3.15 -11.02 -4.90
N LEU A 59 -2.37 -10.09 -5.44
CA LEU A 59 -1.12 -9.63 -4.84
C LEU A 59 -1.34 -8.75 -3.59
N SER A 60 -2.47 -8.02 -3.52
CA SER A 60 -2.83 -7.15 -2.40
C SER A 60 -3.54 -7.88 -1.25
N LEU A 61 -4.01 -9.11 -1.48
CA LEU A 61 -4.64 -9.99 -0.50
C LEU A 61 -3.86 -10.20 0.82
N PRO A 62 -2.52 -10.38 0.85
CA PRO A 62 -1.77 -10.44 2.11
C PRO A 62 -1.88 -9.16 2.94
N ASP A 63 -1.84 -7.98 2.32
CA ASP A 63 -1.96 -6.71 3.03
C ASP A 63 -3.39 -6.43 3.47
N LEU A 64 -4.39 -6.81 2.67
CA LEU A 64 -5.80 -6.84 3.07
C LEU A 64 -6.04 -7.80 4.23
N ARG A 65 -5.40 -8.98 4.25
CA ARG A 65 -5.45 -9.90 5.40
C ARG A 65 -4.76 -9.33 6.63
N ARG A 66 -3.69 -8.53 6.49
CA ARG A 66 -3.05 -7.82 7.61
C ARG A 66 -3.90 -6.66 8.13
N ALA A 67 -4.63 -5.97 7.27
CA ALA A 67 -5.55 -4.89 7.64
C ALA A 67 -6.87 -5.42 8.25
N MET A 68 -7.36 -6.56 7.76
CA MET A 68 -8.58 -7.21 8.25
C MET A 68 -8.34 -8.18 9.41
N SER A 69 -7.11 -8.62 9.65
CA SER A 69 -6.82 -9.28 10.91
C SER A 69 -7.02 -8.21 11.98
N PRO A 70 -8.01 -8.38 12.89
CA PRO A 70 -8.16 -7.44 13.97
C PRO A 70 -6.80 -7.40 14.65
N SER A 71 -6.19 -6.21 14.75
CA SER A 71 -5.05 -6.02 15.63
C SER A 71 -5.46 -6.69 16.92
N LYS A 72 -4.85 -7.83 17.26
CA LYS A 72 -5.18 -8.61 18.47
C LYS A 72 -5.46 -7.57 19.54
N PRO A 73 -6.69 -7.48 20.09
CA PRO A 73 -7.02 -6.37 20.96
C PRO A 73 -5.94 -6.37 22.03
N LEU A 74 -5.08 -5.35 21.99
CA LEU A 74 -3.97 -5.18 22.94
C LEU A 74 -4.51 -5.06 24.38
N ARG A 75 -5.84 -4.96 24.52
CA ARG A 75 -6.58 -4.78 25.75
C ARG A 75 -7.77 -5.75 25.81
N GLN A 76 -7.83 -6.55 26.87
CA GLN A 76 -9.07 -7.09 27.41
C GLN A 76 -9.37 -6.31 28.70
N GLY A 77 -10.29 -5.35 28.66
CA GLY A 77 -10.68 -4.51 29.82
C GLY A 77 -11.05 -3.07 29.48
N THR A 78 -11.71 -2.37 30.40
CA THR A 78 -12.22 -0.97 30.28
C THR A 78 -11.19 0.08 30.71
N TYR A 79 -9.91 -0.12 30.38
CA TYR A 79 -8.84 0.79 30.80
C TYR A 79 -8.63 1.91 29.76
N GLU A 80 -8.82 3.15 30.18
CA GLU A 80 -8.17 4.30 29.54
C GLU A 80 -6.68 4.29 29.90
N THR A 81 -5.84 4.31 28.89
CA THR A 81 -4.39 4.19 28.98
C THR A 81 -3.84 5.26 28.07
N ASP A 82 -2.91 6.07 28.57
CA ASP A 82 -2.32 7.15 27.81
C ASP A 82 -1.45 6.60 26.67
N ARG A 83 -1.13 7.45 25.69
CA ARG A 83 -0.30 7.07 24.54
C ARG A 83 1.05 6.46 24.97
N ARG A 84 1.60 6.93 26.09
CA ARG A 84 2.88 6.46 26.64
C ARG A 84 2.77 5.08 27.30
N ALA A 85 1.67 4.76 27.96
CA ALA A 85 1.37 3.41 28.43
C ALA A 85 1.20 2.44 27.26
N ASP A 86 0.55 2.86 26.17
CA ASP A 86 0.42 2.02 24.98
C ASP A 86 1.78 1.70 24.33
N GLU A 87 2.66 2.69 24.22
CA GLU A 87 4.03 2.48 23.74
C GLU A 87 4.80 1.51 24.66
N CYS A 88 4.59 1.61 25.97
CA CYS A 88 5.19 0.70 26.95
C CYS A 88 4.67 -0.75 26.81
N ILE A 89 3.36 -0.92 26.61
CA ILE A 89 2.72 -2.23 26.39
C ILE A 89 3.21 -2.86 25.07
N ARG A 90 3.32 -2.06 24.00
CA ARG A 90 3.86 -2.53 22.71
C ARG A 90 5.31 -2.99 22.85
N ALA A 91 6.14 -2.26 23.59
CA ALA A 91 7.52 -2.66 23.85
C ALA A 91 7.61 -3.98 24.62
N LEU A 92 6.75 -4.18 25.63
CA LEU A 92 6.66 -5.46 26.36
C LEU A 92 6.26 -6.63 25.45
N TRP A 93 5.33 -6.42 24.51
CA TRP A 93 4.99 -7.41 23.50
C TRP A 93 6.13 -7.69 22.53
N GLY A 94 6.83 -6.65 22.06
CA GLY A 94 7.98 -6.82 21.16
C GLY A 94 9.13 -7.58 21.82
N LEU A 95 9.38 -7.31 23.10
CA LEU A 95 10.35 -8.06 23.91
C LEU A 95 9.96 -9.53 24.05
N ALA A 96 8.70 -9.80 24.39
CA ALA A 96 8.20 -11.17 24.50
C ALA A 96 8.19 -11.94 23.17
N ALA A 97 8.01 -11.24 22.05
CA ALA A 97 8.06 -11.81 20.71
C ALA A 97 9.49 -11.97 20.15
N GLY A 98 10.51 -11.46 20.86
CA GLY A 98 11.90 -11.45 20.38
C GLY A 98 12.14 -10.52 19.18
N THR A 99 11.20 -9.61 18.89
CA THR A 99 11.33 -8.63 17.79
C THR A 99 12.02 -7.34 18.24
N ALA A 100 12.09 -7.10 19.55
CA ALA A 100 12.83 -6.00 20.15
C ALA A 100 14.09 -6.54 20.86
N ASP A 101 15.20 -5.83 20.68
CA ASP A 101 16.45 -6.15 21.37
C ASP A 101 16.35 -5.83 22.87
N GLN A 102 16.62 -6.84 23.70
CA GLN A 102 16.52 -6.75 25.15
C GLN A 102 17.54 -5.78 25.74
N ALA A 103 18.70 -5.61 25.10
CA ALA A 103 19.77 -4.74 25.61
C ALA A 103 19.45 -3.25 25.41
N SER A 104 18.63 -2.90 24.41
CA SER A 104 18.29 -1.53 24.04
C SER A 104 16.86 -1.11 24.41
N ALA A 105 16.00 -2.06 24.76
CA ALA A 105 14.62 -1.76 25.11
C ALA A 105 14.49 -1.05 26.47
N VAL A 106 14.04 0.21 26.42
CA VAL A 106 13.79 1.05 27.59
C VAL A 106 12.35 1.51 27.66
N CYS A 107 11.84 1.69 28.87
CA CYS A 107 10.50 2.22 29.08
C CYS A 107 10.42 3.68 28.57
N PRO A 108 9.39 4.04 27.78
CA PRO A 108 9.29 5.36 27.18
C PRO A 108 9.19 6.51 28.19
N VAL A 109 8.66 6.22 29.39
CA VAL A 109 8.41 7.22 30.45
C VAL A 109 9.53 7.26 31.47
N SER A 110 10.00 6.11 31.97
CA SER A 110 11.05 6.08 32.99
C SER A 110 12.46 6.12 32.41
N LYS A 111 12.62 5.82 31.11
CA LYS A 111 13.92 5.64 30.42
C LYS A 111 14.81 4.55 31.03
N LEU A 112 14.24 3.70 31.90
CA LEU A 112 14.92 2.56 32.50
C LEU A 112 14.70 1.31 31.65
N ALA A 113 15.68 0.42 31.65
CA ALA A 113 15.57 -0.89 31.00
C ALA A 113 14.43 -1.72 31.61
N TYR A 114 13.79 -2.55 30.78
CA TYR A 114 12.77 -3.49 31.25
C TYR A 114 13.39 -4.56 32.15
N LYS A 115 12.66 -4.95 33.21
CA LYS A 115 13.07 -6.04 34.10
C LYS A 115 12.81 -7.37 33.42
N HIS A 116 13.77 -8.28 33.47
CA HIS A 116 13.64 -9.64 32.95
C HIS A 116 13.65 -10.65 34.10
N SER A 117 12.63 -11.52 34.17
CA SER A 117 12.56 -12.55 35.21
C SER A 117 11.74 -13.74 34.71
N GLY A 118 12.31 -14.95 34.79
CA GLY A 118 11.58 -16.21 34.59
C GLY A 118 10.82 -16.34 33.26
N GLY A 119 11.33 -15.77 32.16
CA GLY A 119 10.67 -15.77 30.85
C GLY A 119 9.61 -14.67 30.64
N GLY A 120 9.46 -13.75 31.61
CA GLY A 120 8.61 -12.57 31.50
C GLY A 120 9.43 -11.26 31.41
N HIS A 121 8.80 -10.22 30.85
CA HIS A 121 9.32 -8.86 30.82
C HIS A 121 8.41 -7.94 31.63
N ALA A 122 8.96 -7.10 32.49
CA ALA A 122 8.19 -6.21 33.36
C ALA A 122 8.64 -4.76 33.24
N CYS A 123 7.67 -3.84 33.28
CA CYS A 123 7.93 -2.41 33.34
C CYS A 123 8.71 -2.08 34.63
N PRO A 124 9.80 -1.31 34.55
CA PRO A 124 10.59 -0.96 35.72
C PRO A 124 9.86 0.02 36.65
N ASN A 125 8.91 0.80 36.11
CA ASN A 125 8.13 1.76 36.88
C ASN A 125 6.67 1.81 36.37
N PRO A 126 5.83 0.84 36.79
CA PRO A 126 4.43 0.76 36.36
C PRO A 126 3.57 1.91 36.91
N GLU A 127 3.95 2.51 38.04
CA GLU A 127 3.20 3.59 38.69
C GLU A 127 3.13 4.85 37.81
N LYS A 128 4.19 5.12 37.05
CA LYS A 128 4.22 6.20 36.04
C LYS A 128 3.20 6.02 34.90
N HIS A 129 2.64 4.83 34.77
CA HIS A 129 1.57 4.49 33.83
C HIS A 129 0.20 4.31 34.52
N GLY A 130 0.09 4.63 35.82
CA GLY A 130 -1.15 4.45 36.59
C GLY A 130 -1.42 3.01 37.04
N PHE A 131 -0.39 2.14 37.02
CA PHE A 131 -0.51 0.73 37.40
C PHE A 131 0.35 0.39 38.61
N SER A 132 -0.10 -0.54 39.44
CA SER A 132 0.74 -1.16 40.48
C SER A 132 1.68 -2.21 39.90
N SER A 133 1.29 -2.86 38.81
CA SER A 133 2.12 -3.81 38.09
C SER A 133 1.81 -3.77 36.60
N LEU A 134 2.85 -3.86 35.77
CA LEU A 134 2.73 -3.94 34.32
C LEU A 134 3.80 -4.90 33.79
N ALA A 135 3.39 -6.10 33.38
CA ALA A 135 4.32 -7.14 32.96
C ALA A 135 3.71 -8.08 31.92
N PHE A 136 4.54 -8.58 31.02
CA PHE A 136 4.23 -9.72 30.19
C PHE A 136 4.34 -11.03 31.00
N VAL A 137 3.27 -11.81 30.95
CA VAL A 137 3.17 -13.14 31.57
C VAL A 137 2.95 -14.18 30.46
N PRO A 138 3.83 -15.19 30.33
CA PRO A 138 3.64 -16.27 29.37
C PRO A 138 2.25 -16.91 29.49
N GLY A 139 1.57 -17.12 28.37
CA GLY A 139 0.21 -17.68 28.34
C GLY A 139 -0.93 -16.71 28.70
N ARG A 140 -0.65 -15.56 29.34
CA ARG A 140 -1.67 -14.52 29.64
C ARG A 140 -1.49 -13.22 28.84
N GLY A 141 -0.29 -12.92 28.35
CA GLY A 141 0.02 -11.67 27.64
C GLY A 141 0.46 -10.56 28.60
N VAL A 142 0.34 -9.29 28.18
CA VAL A 142 0.65 -8.15 29.05
C VAL A 142 -0.48 -7.93 30.05
N VAL A 143 -0.15 -8.09 31.32
CA VAL A 143 -1.06 -7.91 32.46
C VAL A 143 -0.73 -6.58 33.13
N ALA A 144 -1.75 -5.73 33.26
CA ALA A 144 -1.71 -4.49 34.02
C ALA A 144 -2.62 -4.63 35.25
N ILE A 145 -2.12 -4.26 36.42
CA ILE A 145 -2.85 -4.31 37.69
C ILE A 145 -2.94 -2.88 38.23
N ARG A 146 -4.12 -2.45 38.70
CA ARG A 146 -4.26 -1.13 39.33
C ARG A 146 -3.78 -1.11 40.78
N PRO A 147 -3.42 0.07 41.30
CA PRO A 147 -3.26 0.26 42.74
C PRO A 147 -4.52 -0.22 43.48
N GLY A 148 -4.37 -1.14 44.43
CA GLY A 148 -5.48 -1.71 45.21
C GLY A 148 -6.18 -2.93 44.60
N GLU A 149 -5.89 -3.29 43.34
CA GLU A 149 -6.43 -4.50 42.73
C GLU A 149 -5.54 -5.71 43.05
N LYS A 150 -6.11 -6.75 43.66
CA LYS A 150 -5.37 -7.98 43.96
C LYS A 150 -5.24 -8.84 42.70
N ARG A 151 -4.04 -9.37 42.47
CA ARG A 151 -3.77 -10.33 41.40
C ARG A 151 -4.68 -11.55 41.61
N ARG A 152 -5.65 -11.76 40.71
CA ARG A 152 -6.44 -12.99 40.71
C ARG A 152 -5.57 -14.08 40.08
N ASP A 153 -4.80 -14.73 40.92
CA ASP A 153 -4.12 -15.96 40.56
C ASP A 153 -5.18 -17.06 40.52
N ARG A 154 -5.62 -17.40 39.31
CA ARG A 154 -6.45 -18.57 39.02
C ARG A 154 -5.59 -19.65 38.41
#